data_AF-A0A931TLG6-F1
#
_entry.id   AF-A0A931TLG6-F1
#
_cell.length_a   1.000
_cell.length_b   1.000
_cell.length_c   1.000
_cell.angle_alpha   90.00
_cell.angle_beta   90.00
_cell.angle_gamma   90.00
#
_symmetry.space_group_name_H-M   'P 1'
#
loop_
_entity.id
_entity.type
_entity.pdbx_description
1 polymer ?
#
loop_
_entity_poly.entity_id
_entity_poly.type
_entity_poly.pdbx_seq_one_letter_code
_entity_poly.pdbx_strand_id
1 'polypeptide(L)' 'MSSLVRLLGFTTLSCGCVTGRYREVATNREIVYVEEKGHACEVTSHRRNHTLAPSRFGVAVPVTKAS' A
#
# COMPACT_ATOMS: atom_id res chain seq x y z
N MET A 1 17.48 -4.30 17.37
CA MET A 1 16.68 -5.28 16.60
C MET A 1 16.25 -4.62 15.29
N SER A 2 16.77 -5.07 14.16
CA SER A 2 16.32 -4.62 12.83
C SER A 2 15.12 -5.46 12.40
N SER A 3 13.97 -4.82 12.11
CA SER A 3 12.86 -5.52 11.44
C SER A 3 13.22 -5.69 9.97
N LEU A 4 13.36 -6.95 9.52
CA LEU A 4 13.57 -7.28 8.11
C LEU A 4 12.22 -7.25 7.41
N VAL A 5 12.06 -6.29 6.50
CA VAL A 5 10.88 -6.16 5.66
C VAL A 5 11.24 -6.44 4.21
N ARG A 6 10.36 -7.12 3.50
CA ARG A 6 10.45 -7.35 2.06
C ARG A 6 9.36 -6.54 1.36
N LEU A 7 9.75 -5.71 0.40
CA LEU A 7 8.81 -5.05 -0.50
C LEU A 7 8.14 -6.09 -1.40
N LEU A 8 6.81 -6.08 -1.43
CA LEU A 8 5.97 -6.94 -2.27
C LEU A 8 5.55 -6.23 -3.56
N GLY A 9 5.40 -4.90 -3.52
CA GLY A 9 5.06 -4.11 -4.69
C GLY A 9 4.49 -2.75 -4.33
N PHE A 10 4.21 -1.96 -5.37
CA PHE A 10 3.56 -0.66 -5.25
C PHE A 10 2.17 -0.70 -5.90
N THR A 11 1.26 0.13 -5.42
CA THR A 11 -0.09 0.27 -5.99
C THR A 11 -0.56 1.71 -5.82
N THR A 12 -1.21 2.25 -6.84
CA THR A 12 -1.80 3.59 -6.81
C THR A 12 -3.27 3.49 -6.43
N LEU A 13 -3.69 4.25 -5.43
CA LEU A 13 -5.09 4.40 -5.03
C LEU A 13 -5.85 5.25 -6.05
N SER A 14 -7.17 5.13 -6.08
CA SER A 14 -8.04 5.94 -6.95
C SER A 14 -7.93 7.45 -6.69
N CYS A 15 -7.52 7.86 -5.49
CA CYS A 15 -7.25 9.25 -5.13
C CYS A 15 -5.87 9.76 -5.60
N GLY A 16 -5.08 8.93 -6.28
CA GLY A 16 -3.74 9.27 -6.78
C GLY A 16 -2.60 9.08 -5.78
N CYS A 17 -2.85 8.53 -4.58
CA CYS A 17 -1.78 8.22 -3.63
C CYS A 17 -1.05 6.94 -4.04
N VAL A 18 0.27 6.94 -3.91
CA VAL A 18 1.10 5.74 -4.10
C VAL A 18 1.25 5.03 -2.78
N THR A 19 1.02 3.72 -2.79
CA THR A 19 1.18 2.86 -1.62
C THR A 19 2.20 1.77 -1.89
N GLY A 20 2.98 1.41 -0.88
CA GLY A 20 3.95 0.33 -0.88
C GLY A 20 3.47 -0.79 0.05
N ARG A 21 3.45 -2.03 -0.46
CA ARG A 21 3.10 -3.21 0.33
C ARG A 21 4.37 -3.92 0.76
N TYR A 22 4.51 -4.13 2.06
CA TYR A 22 5.67 -4.73 2.69
C TYR A 22 5.23 -5.96 3.50
N ARG A 23 6.12 -6.96 3.58
CA ARG A 23 5.94 -8.13 4.44
C ARG A 23 7.09 -8.18 5.43
N GLU A 24 6.77 -8.17 6.70
CA GLU A 24 7.72 -8.40 7.77
C GLU A 24 8.07 -9.89 7.82
N VAL A 25 9.36 -10.22 7.68
CA VAL A 25 9.81 -11.61 7.46
C VAL A 25 9.62 -12.47 8.71
N ALA A 26 9.85 -11.89 9.89
CA ALA A 26 9.80 -12.62 11.16
C ALA A 26 8.35 -12.97 11.58
N THR A 27 7.41 -12.05 11.39
CA THR A 27 6.02 -12.19 11.84
C THR A 27 5.06 -12.59 10.72
N ASN A 28 5.57 -12.61 9.49
CA ASN A 28 4.76 -12.76 8.27
C ASN A 28 3.71 -11.66 8.07
N ARG A 29 3.78 -10.59 8.85
CA ARG A 29 2.78 -9.53 8.84
C ARG A 29 2.91 -8.68 7.59
N GLU A 30 1.79 -8.42 6.92
CA GLU A 30 1.76 -7.46 5.82
C GLU A 30 1.41 -6.07 6.33
N ILE A 31 2.10 -5.07 5.78
CA ILE A 31 1.96 -3.67 6.13
C ILE A 31 1.92 -2.89 4.82
N VAL A 32 0.94 -2.00 4.69
CA VAL A 32 0.83 -1.09 3.55
C VAL A 32 1.12 0.31 4.05
N TYR A 33 2.05 0.99 3.42
CA TYR A 33 2.37 2.40 3.68
C TYR A 33 1.97 3.26 2.50
N VAL A 34 1.61 4.51 2.77
CA VAL A 34 1.55 5.54 1.73
C VAL A 34 2.98 6.02 1.46
N GLU A 35 3.50 5.74 0.28
CA GLU A 35 4.80 6.22 -0.18
C GLU A 35 4.73 7.69 -0.60
N GLU A 36 3.62 8.06 -1.23
CA GLU A 36 3.39 9.40 -1.77
C GLU A 36 1.91 9.79 -1.69
N LYS A 37 1.63 11.00 -1.21
CA LYS A 37 0.28 11.55 -1.20
C LYS A 37 -0.01 12.19 -2.56
N GLY A 38 -1.07 11.73 -3.22
CA GLY A 38 -1.53 12.33 -4.48
C GLY A 38 -1.98 13.77 -4.28
N HIS A 39 -1.71 14.62 -5.27
CA HIS A 39 -2.04 16.06 -5.20
C HIS A 39 -3.53 16.35 -5.04
N ALA A 40 -4.40 15.53 -5.62
CA ALA A 40 -5.85 15.67 -5.53
C ALA A 40 -6.46 14.92 -4.33
N CYS A 41 -5.63 14.33 -3.46
CA CYS A 41 -6.12 13.52 -2.34
C CYS A 41 -6.44 14.38 -1.11
N GLU A 42 -7.72 14.58 -0.84
CA GLU A 42 -8.20 15.29 0.35
C GLU A 42 -8.22 14.44 1.63
N VAL A 43 -7.93 13.14 1.52
CA VAL A 43 -7.94 12.24 2.68
C VAL A 43 -6.77 12.55 3.62
N THR A 44 -7.08 12.93 4.86
CA THR A 44 -6.09 13.28 5.89
C THR A 44 -5.24 12.07 6.32
N SER A 45 -5.82 10.86 6.33
CA SER A 45 -5.11 9.63 6.68
C SER A 45 -4.12 9.17 5.61
N HIS A 46 -4.25 9.64 4.36
CA HIS A 46 -3.29 9.35 3.29
C HIS A 46 -2.09 10.28 3.36
N ARG A 47 -1.34 10.21 4.45
CA ARG A 47 -0.08 10.94 4.62
C ARG A 47 1.10 10.03 4.32
N ARG A 48 2.14 10.56 3.69
CA ARG A 48 3.39 9.83 3.46
C ARG A 48 3.91 9.19 4.75
N ASN A 49 4.36 7.94 4.65
CA ASN A 49 4.79 7.04 5.72
C ASN A 49 3.69 6.65 6.73
N HIS A 50 2.42 6.95 6.45
CA HIS A 50 1.32 6.47 7.27
C HIS A 50 0.95 5.04 6.86
N THR A 51 0.74 4.18 7.86
CA THR A 51 0.21 2.83 7.62
C THR A 51 -1.26 2.92 7.25
N LEU A 52 -1.64 2.22 6.19
CA LEU A 52 -3.03 1.91 5.93
C LEU A 52 -3.34 0.63 6.70
N ALA A 53 -4.46 0.62 7.42
CA ALA A 53 -4.93 -0.60 8.08
C ALA A 53 -4.98 -1.73 7.04
N PRO A 54 -4.58 -2.96 7.40
CA PRO A 54 -4.58 -4.07 6.46
C PRO A 54 -5.97 -4.17 5.86
N SER A 55 -6.03 -3.86 4.57
CA SER A 55 -7.24 -3.95 3.81
C SER A 55 -7.65 -5.42 3.85
N ARG A 56 -8.73 -5.74 4.58
CA ARG A 56 -9.49 -6.98 4.35
C ARG A 56 -10.05 -7.05 2.92
N PHE A 57 -9.83 -6.01 2.12
CA PHE A 57 -10.03 -6.04 0.68
C PHE A 57 -9.00 -6.98 0.07
N GLY A 58 -9.47 -8.21 -0.15
CA GLY A 58 -8.83 -9.15 -1.04
C GLY A 58 -8.42 -8.43 -2.32
N VAL A 59 -7.23 -8.79 -2.79
CA VAL A 59 -6.60 -8.31 -4.01
C VAL A 59 -7.62 -8.27 -5.15
N ALA A 60 -8.23 -7.12 -5.41
CA ALA A 60 -8.86 -6.86 -6.69
C ALA A 60 -7.72 -6.49 -7.63
N VAL A 61 -7.11 -7.50 -8.25
CA VAL A 61 -6.28 -7.28 -9.43
C VAL A 61 -7.23 -6.71 -10.49
N PRO A 62 -7.04 -5.47 -10.97
CA PRO A 62 -7.73 -5.06 -12.18
C PRO A 62 -7.12 -5.89 -13.30
N VAL A 63 -7.75 -7.01 -13.65
CA VAL A 63 -7.54 -7.68 -14.92
C VAL A 63 -8.11 -6.75 -15.97
N THR A 64 -7.25 -5.94 -16.57
CA THR A 64 -7.55 -5.32 -17.86
C THR A 64 -7.59 -6.44 -18.90
N LYS A 65 -8.81 -6.83 -19.30
CA LYS A 65 -9.04 -7.67 -20.46
C LYS A 65 -8.64 -6.88 -21.70
N ALA A 66 -7.54 -7.27 -22.34
CA ALA A 66 -7.22 -6.85 -23.70
C ALA A 66 -8.19 -7.55 -24.67
N SER A 67 -8.88 -6.76 -25.50
CA SER A 67 -9.65 -7.21 -26.67
C SER A 67 -8.77 -7.17 -27.92
#